data_AF-A0A6P2GX47-F1
#
_entry.id   AF-A0A6P2GX47-F1
#
_cell.length_a   1.000
_cell.length_b   1.000
_cell.length_c   1.000
_cell.angle_alpha   90.00
_cell.angle_beta   90.00
_cell.angle_gamma   90.00
#
_symmetry.space_group_name_H-M   'P 1'
#
loop_
_entity.id
_entity.type
_entity.pdbx_description
1 polymer ?
#
loop_
_entity_poly.entity_id
_entity_poly.type
_entity_poly.pdbx_seq_one_letter_code
_entity_poly.pdbx_strand_id
1 'polypeptide(L)' 'MTQKNERLSVRDMMAQSDLGSPATLHARLKSMREKGWLTLGDTDDSRRKQIELTPAALKHFDKLAEAFARAAKGT' A
#
# COMPACT_ATOMS: atom_id res chain seq x y z
N MET A 1 -7.38 16.75 -9.93
CA MET A 1 -6.78 15.40 -10.03
C MET A 1 -7.68 14.44 -9.27
N THR A 2 -8.61 13.80 -9.97
CA THR A 2 -9.47 12.77 -9.34
C THR A 2 -8.64 11.51 -9.26
N GLN A 3 -8.01 11.25 -8.10
CA GLN A 3 -7.47 9.92 -7.82
C GLN A 3 -8.66 8.96 -7.99
N LYS A 4 -8.63 8.16 -9.06
CA LYS A 4 -9.51 7.01 -9.20
C LYS A 4 -9.31 6.21 -7.91
N ASN A 5 -10.30 6.23 -7.05
CA ASN A 5 -10.38 5.36 -5.88
C ASN A 5 -10.70 3.93 -6.38
N GLU A 6 -9.90 3.45 -7.34
CA GLU A 6 -9.93 2.09 -7.81
C GLU A 6 -9.48 1.27 -6.62
N ARG A 7 -10.47 0.58 -6.03
CA ARG A 7 -10.32 -0.33 -4.90
C ARG A 7 -9.24 -1.36 -5.27
N LEU A 8 -8.02 -1.12 -4.77
CA LEU A 8 -6.86 -1.96 -5.05
C LEU A 8 -6.93 -3.26 -4.24
N SER A 9 -7.13 -4.40 -4.92
CA SER A 9 -7.12 -5.70 -4.25
C SER A 9 -5.72 -6.31 -4.16
N VAL A 10 -5.55 -7.33 -3.31
CA VAL A 10 -4.29 -8.09 -3.23
C VAL A 10 -3.87 -8.65 -4.59
N ARG A 11 -4.83 -9.12 -5.39
CA ARG A 11 -4.57 -9.64 -6.73
C ARG A 11 -4.05 -8.55 -7.67
N ASP A 12 -4.65 -7.37 -7.62
CA ASP A 12 -4.25 -6.25 -8.47
C ASP A 12 -2.83 -5.80 -8.13
N MET A 13 -2.48 -5.78 -6.83
CA MET A 13 -1.12 -5.52 -6.38
C MET A 13 -0.13 -6.58 -6.89
N MET A 14 -0.46 -7.87 -6.77
CA MET A 14 0.43 -8.95 -7.24
C MET A 14 0.64 -8.94 -8.76
N ALA A 15 -0.26 -8.32 -9.52
CA ALA A 15 -0.12 -8.15 -10.97
C ALA A 15 0.81 -6.98 -11.36
N GLN A 16 1.24 -6.14 -10.41
CA GLN A 16 2.15 -5.01 -10.66
C GLN A 16 3.60 -5.50 -10.78
N SER A 17 3.96 -6.12 -11.89
CA SER A 17 5.30 -6.67 -12.14
C SER A 17 6.42 -5.63 -12.01
N ASP A 18 6.13 -4.37 -12.30
CA ASP A 18 7.09 -3.27 -12.23
C ASP A 18 7.53 -2.94 -10.79
N LEU A 19 6.70 -3.33 -9.80
CA LEU A 19 6.99 -3.16 -8.39
C LEU A 19 7.76 -4.36 -7.78
N GLY A 20 7.83 -5.48 -8.51
CA GLY A 20 8.56 -6.68 -8.10
C GLY A 20 7.83 -7.98 -8.43
N SER A 21 8.44 -9.10 -8.06
CA SER A 21 7.82 -10.42 -8.26
C SER A 21 6.55 -10.59 -7.40
N PRO A 22 5.56 -11.39 -7.83
CA PRO A 22 4.35 -11.63 -7.04
C PRO A 22 4.63 -12.14 -5.62
N ALA A 23 5.65 -12.98 -5.45
CA ALA A 23 6.07 -13.49 -4.13
C ALA A 23 6.64 -12.37 -3.24
N THR A 24 7.45 -11.48 -3.82
CA THR A 24 8.01 -10.31 -3.13
C THR A 24 6.90 -9.35 -2.68
N LEU A 25 5.95 -9.07 -3.57
CA LEU A 25 4.82 -8.19 -3.27
C LEU A 25 3.91 -8.79 -2.20
N HIS A 26 3.62 -10.09 -2.28
CA HIS A 26 2.86 -10.79 -1.24
C HIS A 26 3.55 -10.72 0.13
N ALA A 27 4.86 -11.01 0.18
CA ALA A 27 5.64 -10.91 1.42
C ALA A 27 5.64 -9.47 1.98
N ARG A 28 5.72 -8.46 1.10
CA ARG A 28 5.67 -7.05 1.49
C ARG A 28 4.31 -6.67 2.07
N LEU A 29 3.22 -7.06 1.41
CA LEU A 29 1.85 -6.84 1.91
C LEU A 29 1.65 -7.50 3.29
N LYS A 30 2.13 -8.74 3.45
CA LYS A 30 2.10 -9.44 4.74
C LYS A 30 2.82 -8.65 5.83
N SER A 31 4.06 -8.22 5.57
CA SER A 31 4.84 -7.43 6.54
C SER A 31 4.18 -6.10 6.89
N MET A 32 3.59 -5.40 5.91
CA MET A 32 2.87 -4.15 6.17
C MET A 32 1.60 -4.37 6.99
N ARG A 33 0.91 -5.50 6.81
CA ARG A 33 -0.21 -5.90 7.66
C ARG A 33 0.24 -6.20 9.09
N GLU A 34 1.32 -6.95 9.28
CA GLU A 34 1.89 -7.26 10.60
C GLU A 34 2.32 -5.99 11.36
N LYS A 35 2.77 -4.96 10.64
CA LYS A 35 3.06 -3.63 11.20
C LYS A 35 1.82 -2.80 11.53
N GLY A 36 0.62 -3.31 11.23
CA GLY A 36 -0.64 -2.60 11.40
C GLY A 36 -0.86 -1.46 10.40
N TRP A 37 -0.17 -1.48 9.26
CA TRP A 37 -0.31 -0.45 8.21
C TRP A 37 -1.39 -0.78 7.19
N LEU A 38 -1.73 -2.06 7.05
CA LEU A 38 -2.77 -2.53 6.13
C LEU A 38 -3.84 -3.31 6.85
N THR A 39 -5.08 -3.11 6.44
CA THR A 39 -6.21 -4.01 6.70
C THR A 39 -6.67 -4.64 5.39
N LEU A 40 -7.24 -5.84 5.49
CA LEU A 40 -7.84 -6.54 4.35
C LEU A 40 -9.36 -6.53 4.53
N GLY A 41 -10.03 -5.70 3.74
CA GLY A 41 -11.49 -5.65 3.68
C GLY A 41 -12.06 -6.71 2.74
N ASP A 42 -13.31 -7.07 2.95
CA ASP A 42 -14.08 -7.86 1.98
C ASP A 42 -14.51 -6.98 0.80
N THR A 43 -14.63 -7.57 -0.38
CA THR A 43 -15.27 -6.93 -1.54
C THR A 43 -16.57 -7.64 -1.88
N ASP A 44 -17.35 -7.09 -2.82
CA ASP A 44 -18.55 -7.75 -3.36
C ASP A 44 -18.24 -9.16 -3.90
N ASP A 45 -17.00 -9.42 -4.31
CA ASP A 45 -16.45 -10.76 -4.52
C ASP A 45 -15.70 -11.21 -3.26
N SER A 46 -16.26 -12.17 -2.51
CA SER A 46 -15.65 -12.72 -1.28
C SER A 46 -14.28 -13.38 -1.51
N ARG A 47 -13.92 -13.67 -2.77
CA ARG A 47 -12.61 -14.21 -3.16
C ARG A 47 -11.54 -13.14 -3.29
N ARG A 48 -11.91 -11.86 -3.28
CA ARG A 48 -10.99 -10.73 -3.39
C ARG A 48 -10.94 -9.98 -2.06
N LYS A 49 -9.71 -9.79 -1.57
CA LYS A 49 -9.43 -8.96 -0.41
C LYS A 49 -9.00 -7.57 -0.85
N GLN A 50 -9.73 -6.57 -0.38
CA GLN A 50 -9.43 -5.18 -0.59
C GLN A 50 -8.29 -4.75 0.31
N ILE A 51 -7.29 -4.05 -0.24
CA ILE A 51 -6.24 -3.43 0.57
C ILE A 51 -6.76 -2.09 1.05
N GLU A 52 -6.68 -1.85 2.36
CA GLU A 52 -6.99 -0.57 2.98
C GLU A 52 -5.83 -0.09 3.84
N LEU A 53 -5.53 1.20 3.76
CA LEU A 53 -4.52 1.83 4.61
C LEU A 53 -5.12 2.13 5.97
N THR A 54 -4.36 1.85 7.02
CA THR A 54 -4.73 2.28 8.38
C THR A 54 -4.27 3.72 8.64
N PRO A 55 -4.82 4.39 9.68
CA PRO A 55 -4.31 5.69 10.12
C PRO A 55 -2.81 5.68 10.45
N ALA A 56 -2.29 4.54 10.95
CA ALA A 56 -0.86 4.39 11.24
C ALA A 56 0.00 4.44 9.97
N ALA A 57 -0.48 3.87 8.86
CA ALA A 57 0.20 3.94 7.57
C ALA A 57 0.23 5.38 7.03
N LEU A 58 -0.90 6.08 7.08
CA LEU A 58 -0.99 7.47 6.63
C LEU A 58 0.00 8.36 7.39
N LYS A 59 0.02 8.25 8.72
CA LYS A 59 1.00 8.98 9.56
C LYS A 59 2.46 8.63 9.23
N HIS A 60 2.73 7.39 8.82
CA HIS A 60 4.07 7.00 8.39
C HIS A 60 4.42 7.66 7.04
N PHE A 61 3.49 7.69 6.09
CA PHE A 61 3.69 8.34 4.80
C PHE A 61 3.87 9.86 4.92
N ASP A 62 3.20 10.52 5.86
CA ASP A 62 3.43 11.95 6.12
C ASP A 62 4.88 12.24 6.52
N LYS A 63 5.43 11.43 7.44
CA LYS A 63 6.83 11.54 7.86
C LYS A 63 7.79 11.25 6.71
N LEU A 64 7.45 10.27 5.87
CA LEU A 64 8.25 9.91 4.71
C LEU A 64 8.26 11.05 3.68
N ALA A 65 7.10 11.67 3.43
CA ALA A 65 6.97 12.81 2.53
C ALA A 65 7.81 14.01 3.02
N GLU A 66 7.77 14.30 4.33
CA GLU A 66 8.62 15.34 4.93
C GLU A 66 10.11 15.02 4.72
N ALA A 67 10.53 13.79 5.01
CA ALA A 67 11.91 13.36 4.82
C ALA A 67 12.36 13.49 3.36
N PHE A 68 11.53 13.08 2.40
CA PHE A 68 11.81 13.25 0.97
C PHE A 68 11.89 14.72 0.58
N ALA A 69 10.99 15.57 1.07
CA ALA A 69 11.02 17.00 0.78
C ALA A 69 12.29 17.66 1.33
N ARG A 70 12.78 17.22 2.50
CA ARG A 70 14.05 17.70 3.06
C ARG A 70 15.25 17.22 2.24
N ALA A 71 15.27 15.94 1.84
CA ALA A 71 16.34 15.38 1.03
C ALA A 71 16.41 16.03 -0.37
N ALA A 72 15.26 16.25 -1.01
CA ALA A 72 15.17 16.86 -2.33
C ALA A 72 15.63 18.34 -2.34
N LYS A 73 15.54 19.03 -1.20
CA LYS A 73 16.02 20.42 -1.06
C LYS A 73 17.54 20.53 -1.01
N GLY A 74 18.27 19.41 -0.88
CA GLY A 74 19.73 19.40 -0.83
C GLY A 74 20.26 20.24 0.33
N THR A 75 20.36 19.66 1.51
CA THR A 75 21.26 20.22 2.54
C THR A 75 22.68 20.26 2.01
#